data_AF-A0A7C7D035-F1
#
_entry.id   AF-A0A7C7D035-F1
#
_cell.length_a   1.000
_cell.length_b   1.000
_cell.length_c   1.000
_cell.angle_alpha   90.00
_cell.angle_beta   90.00
_cell.angle_gamma   90.00
#
_symmetry.space_group_name_H-M   'P 1'
#
loop_
_entity.id
_entity.type
_entity.pdbx_description
1 polymer ?
#
loop_
_entity_poly.entity_id
_entity_poly.type
_entity_poly.pdbx_seq_one_letter_code
_entity_poly.pdbx_strand_id
1 'polypeptide(L)'
;MKKIQNLLYLIVFIPIFIFGQNQSNMYYSGEMNGWGASSMTRNDLGTDTWRFTLQSDGDDGTSEFLFRDSNANHNNKWARGASVTLGSKTTWYAGGNNGNFSAGDSKYYTFIIKDVSDGSNSEGYVFEFSQTPISVSSVEDETNTTSTSAITITVALSGTPDSNERVYIRYTTDNWSSSAVVEGDPSSNSIDINIPGQS
;
A
#
# COMPACT_ATOMS: atom_id res chain seq x y z
N MET A 1 1.23 31.25 -58.47
CA MET A 1 0.92 31.48 -57.04
C MET A 1 1.11 30.17 -56.28
N LYS A 2 2.22 30.02 -55.54
CA LYS A 2 2.48 28.83 -54.70
C LYS A 2 1.91 29.10 -53.31
N LYS A 3 0.90 28.32 -52.89
CA LYS A 3 0.39 28.33 -51.51
C LYS A 3 1.31 27.47 -50.66
N ILE A 4 2.03 28.08 -49.73
CA ILE A 4 2.78 27.37 -48.68
C ILE A 4 1.77 27.02 -47.58
N GLN A 5 1.48 25.73 -47.42
CA GLN A 5 0.74 25.22 -46.27
C GLN A 5 1.72 25.14 -45.09
N ASN A 6 1.56 26.03 -44.12
CA ASN A 6 2.24 25.92 -42.84
C ASN A 6 1.59 24.78 -42.04
N LEU A 7 2.26 23.63 -42.00
CA LEU A 7 1.93 22.53 -41.10
C LEU A 7 2.52 22.85 -39.72
N LEU A 8 1.65 23.26 -38.79
CA LEU A 8 2.00 23.50 -37.39
C LEU A 8 2.04 22.15 -36.65
N TYR A 9 3.22 21.67 -36.29
CA TYR A 9 3.35 20.52 -35.39
C TYR A 9 3.17 20.97 -33.94
N LEU A 10 2.02 20.66 -33.35
CA LEU A 10 1.78 20.82 -31.91
C LEU A 10 2.45 19.63 -31.18
N ILE A 11 3.62 19.87 -30.58
CA ILE A 11 4.24 18.91 -29.67
C ILE A 11 3.53 19.05 -28.32
N VAL A 12 2.62 18.12 -28.02
CA VAL A 12 2.00 18.00 -26.70
C VAL A 12 3.02 17.34 -25.77
N PHE A 13 3.65 18.12 -24.90
CA PHE A 13 4.40 17.59 -23.76
C PHE A 13 3.39 17.05 -22.75
N ILE A 14 3.19 15.74 -22.72
CA ILE A 14 2.55 15.07 -21.59
C ILE A 14 3.63 14.95 -20.51
N PRO A 15 3.52 15.63 -19.35
CA PRO A 15 4.44 15.40 -18.26
C PRO A 15 4.26 13.96 -17.78
N ILE A 16 5.21 13.09 -18.12
CA ILE A 16 5.33 11.77 -17.49
C ILE A 16 6.00 12.04 -16.14
N PHE A 17 5.21 12.03 -15.07
CA PHE A 17 5.76 12.01 -13.72
C PHE A 17 6.34 10.62 -13.47
N ILE A 18 7.64 10.47 -13.71
CA ILE A 18 8.39 9.29 -13.27
C ILE A 18 8.70 9.52 -11.79
N PHE A 19 7.89 8.93 -10.91
CA PHE A 19 8.28 8.81 -9.50
C PHE A 19 9.42 7.79 -9.43
N GLY A 20 10.63 8.28 -9.15
CA GLY A 20 11.80 7.43 -9.00
C GLY A 20 11.72 6.62 -7.71
N GLN A 21 11.87 5.30 -7.85
CA GLN A 21 12.09 4.38 -6.74
C GLN A 21 13.41 4.72 -6.04
N ASN A 22 13.39 4.92 -4.72
CA ASN A 22 14.60 5.15 -3.93
C ASN A 22 15.32 3.83 -3.67
N GLN A 23 14.59 2.82 -3.20
CA GLN A 23 15.17 1.53 -2.81
C GLN A 23 14.99 0.51 -3.92
N SER A 24 16.04 -0.12 -4.44
CA SER A 24 15.87 -1.15 -5.49
C SER A 24 15.09 -2.38 -4.99
N ASN A 25 15.18 -2.69 -3.69
CA ASN A 25 14.50 -3.77 -3.01
C ASN A 25 14.30 -3.38 -1.54
N MET A 26 13.35 -4.03 -0.87
CA MET A 26 13.18 -3.95 0.58
C MET A 26 12.89 -5.34 1.15
N TYR A 27 13.30 -5.53 2.40
CA TYR A 27 13.17 -6.79 3.13
C TYR A 27 12.68 -6.54 4.55
N TYR A 28 11.81 -7.43 5.01
CA TYR A 28 11.51 -7.64 6.42
C TYR A 28 12.52 -8.63 7.02
N SER A 29 12.96 -8.36 8.25
CA SER A 29 13.74 -9.28 9.07
C SER A 29 13.30 -9.16 10.53
N GLY A 30 12.97 -10.27 11.17
CA GLY A 30 12.54 -10.29 12.57
C GLY A 30 12.42 -11.70 13.14
N GLU A 31 11.98 -11.84 14.36
CA GLU A 31 11.91 -13.14 15.04
C GLU A 31 10.96 -14.11 14.32
N MET A 32 9.80 -13.62 13.85
CA MET A 32 8.82 -14.40 13.09
C MET A 32 9.33 -14.99 11.76
N ASN A 33 10.49 -14.56 11.25
CA ASN A 33 11.13 -15.19 10.09
C ASN A 33 12.55 -15.67 10.38
N GLY A 34 12.90 -15.86 11.65
CA GLY A 34 14.22 -16.31 12.09
C GLY A 34 15.34 -15.34 11.70
N TRP A 35 15.06 -14.04 11.65
CA TRP A 35 15.95 -12.98 11.16
C TRP A 35 16.38 -13.12 9.69
N GLY A 36 15.64 -13.91 8.91
CA GLY A 36 15.82 -14.04 7.46
C GLY A 36 15.50 -12.76 6.68
N ALA A 37 15.87 -12.72 5.40
CA ALA A 37 15.51 -11.63 4.49
C ALA A 37 14.24 -11.97 3.72
N SER A 38 13.07 -11.58 4.23
CA SER A 38 11.81 -11.77 3.51
C SER A 38 11.57 -10.60 2.56
N SER A 39 11.54 -10.86 1.26
CA SER A 39 11.35 -9.82 0.24
C SER A 39 9.97 -9.16 0.37
N MET A 40 9.96 -7.83 0.33
CA MET A 40 8.75 -7.02 0.31
C MET A 40 8.36 -6.70 -1.14
N THR A 41 7.05 -6.62 -1.40
CA THR A 41 6.51 -6.20 -2.69
C THR A 41 6.29 -4.70 -2.72
N ARG A 42 6.72 -4.03 -3.79
CA ARG A 42 6.47 -2.60 -4.01
C ARG A 42 5.01 -2.36 -4.40
N ASN A 43 4.42 -1.30 -3.87
CA ASN A 43 3.08 -0.84 -4.16
C ASN A 43 3.13 0.65 -4.55
N ASP A 44 2.83 0.93 -5.81
CA ASP A 44 3.01 2.24 -6.46
C ASP A 44 1.68 3.02 -6.63
N LEU A 45 0.68 2.72 -5.81
CA LEU A 45 -0.65 3.34 -5.89
C LEU A 45 -0.71 4.71 -5.17
N GLY A 46 0.11 5.67 -5.63
CA GLY A 46 0.08 7.08 -5.25
C GLY A 46 1.02 7.52 -4.12
N THR A 47 1.51 6.58 -3.30
CA THR A 47 2.70 6.79 -2.46
C THR A 47 3.48 5.49 -2.46
N ASP A 48 4.68 5.53 -3.01
CA ASP A 48 5.55 4.37 -3.14
C ASP A 48 5.79 3.77 -1.76
N THR A 49 5.33 2.54 -1.58
CA THR A 49 5.44 1.78 -0.33
C THR A 49 5.90 0.38 -0.62
N TRP A 50 6.49 -0.26 0.38
CA TRP A 50 6.85 -1.66 0.38
C TRP A 50 5.96 -2.40 1.37
N ARG A 51 5.42 -3.54 0.95
CA ARG A 51 4.52 -4.37 1.74
C ARG A 51 5.05 -5.79 1.89
N PHE A 52 4.89 -6.35 3.07
CA PHE A 52 5.09 -7.78 3.31
C PHE A 52 4.08 -8.31 4.30
N THR A 53 3.61 -9.53 4.09
CA THR A 53 2.69 -10.22 5.00
C THR A 53 3.26 -11.58 5.36
N LEU A 54 3.19 -11.94 6.64
CA LEU A 54 3.46 -13.29 7.14
C LEU A 54 2.50 -13.66 8.26
N GLN A 55 2.36 -14.96 8.49
CA GLN A 55 1.66 -15.51 9.64
C GLN A 55 2.64 -15.70 10.81
N SER A 56 2.21 -15.39 12.03
CA SER A 56 2.91 -15.79 13.25
C SER A 56 2.68 -17.28 13.51
N ASP A 57 3.73 -18.02 13.85
CA ASP A 57 3.70 -19.46 14.14
C ASP A 57 3.70 -19.78 15.65
N GLY A 58 3.52 -18.78 16.52
CA GLY A 58 3.35 -18.95 17.96
C GLY A 58 3.06 -17.65 18.72
N ASP A 59 2.78 -17.76 20.01
CA ASP A 59 2.68 -16.61 20.91
C ASP A 59 4.10 -16.11 21.25
N ASP A 60 4.67 -15.25 20.41
CA ASP A 60 6.02 -14.72 20.64
C ASP A 60 6.08 -13.71 21.81
N GLY A 61 4.93 -13.25 22.33
CA GLY A 61 4.83 -12.33 23.46
C GLY A 61 5.35 -10.91 23.17
N THR A 62 6.60 -10.78 22.71
CA THR A 62 7.22 -9.57 22.16
C THR A 62 8.14 -10.01 21.03
N SER A 63 7.71 -9.81 19.78
CA SER A 63 8.45 -10.13 18.57
C SER A 63 9.22 -8.90 18.06
N GLU A 64 10.53 -9.02 17.87
CA GLU A 64 11.39 -7.98 17.31
C GLU A 64 11.49 -8.03 15.79
N PHE A 65 11.64 -6.86 15.15
CA PHE A 65 11.82 -6.74 13.71
C PHE A 65 12.49 -5.43 13.25
N LEU A 66 12.93 -5.43 11.98
CA LEU A 66 13.41 -4.27 11.22
C LEU A 66 13.12 -4.42 9.73
N PHE A 67 13.32 -3.33 8.99
CA PHE A 67 13.38 -3.30 7.54
C PHE A 67 14.78 -3.01 7.04
N ARG A 68 15.15 -3.53 5.87
CA ARG A 68 16.45 -3.29 5.22
C ARG A 68 16.35 -3.37 3.71
N ASP A 69 17.23 -2.68 3.00
CA ASP A 69 17.26 -2.65 1.53
C ASP A 69 18.04 -3.81 0.89
N SER A 70 18.77 -4.57 1.72
CA SER A 70 19.69 -5.62 1.31
C SER A 70 19.35 -6.95 1.96
N ASN A 71 19.45 -8.03 1.21
CA ASN A 71 19.34 -9.39 1.74
C ASN A 71 20.63 -9.87 2.44
N ALA A 72 21.77 -9.20 2.21
CA ALA A 72 23.09 -9.67 2.65
C ALA A 72 23.64 -8.93 3.87
N ASN A 73 23.22 -7.70 4.10
CA ASN A 73 23.72 -6.87 5.20
C ASN A 73 22.62 -5.97 5.80
N HIS A 74 22.98 -5.18 6.82
CA HIS A 74 22.10 -4.25 7.54
C HIS A 74 22.62 -2.80 7.50
N ASN A 75 23.41 -2.44 6.49
CA ASN A 75 24.02 -1.11 6.39
C ASN A 75 22.95 -0.02 6.27
N ASN A 76 21.95 -0.25 5.42
CA ASN A 76 20.77 0.57 5.30
C ASN A 76 19.57 -0.18 5.91
N LYS A 77 19.12 0.29 7.07
CA LYS A 77 18.02 -0.32 7.81
C LYS A 77 17.10 0.75 8.40
N TRP A 78 15.85 0.36 8.62
CA TRP A 78 14.83 1.20 9.24
C TRP A 78 14.11 0.40 10.31
N ALA A 79 14.05 0.96 11.52
CA ALA A 79 13.35 0.33 12.63
C ALA A 79 12.95 1.37 13.69
N ARG A 80 12.00 0.99 14.55
CA ARG A 80 11.41 1.92 15.53
C ARG A 80 12.29 2.14 16.76
N GLY A 81 13.00 1.12 17.22
CA GLY A 81 13.75 1.13 18.48
C GLY A 81 12.88 1.10 19.73
N ALA A 82 11.58 0.81 19.58
CA ALA A 82 10.59 0.77 20.64
C ALA A 82 9.39 -0.07 20.21
N SER A 83 8.45 -0.27 21.14
CA SER A 83 7.17 -0.93 20.85
C SER A 83 6.35 -0.15 19.82
N VAL A 84 5.69 -0.90 18.93
CA VAL A 84 4.85 -0.41 17.85
C VAL A 84 3.38 -0.66 18.19
N THR A 85 2.56 0.37 18.00
CA THR A 85 1.10 0.24 18.10
C THR A 85 0.54 -0.21 16.76
N LEU A 86 -0.11 -1.38 16.75
CA LEU A 86 -0.76 -1.93 15.55
C LEU A 86 -1.85 -0.98 15.03
N GLY A 87 -2.01 -0.91 13.71
CA GLY A 87 -2.98 -0.04 13.03
C GLY A 87 -2.67 1.46 13.12
N SER A 88 -1.52 1.85 13.67
CA SER A 88 -1.13 3.25 13.87
C SER A 88 0.10 3.63 13.06
N LYS A 89 0.13 4.88 12.57
CA LYS A 89 1.28 5.41 11.84
C LYS A 89 2.51 5.39 12.75
N THR A 90 3.57 4.79 12.25
CA THR A 90 4.85 4.65 12.95
C THR A 90 5.96 5.26 12.12
N THR A 91 6.85 6.00 12.77
CA THR A 91 8.12 6.46 12.19
C THR A 91 9.16 5.35 12.32
N TRP A 92 9.82 5.02 11.22
CA TRP A 92 10.93 4.07 11.14
C TRP A 92 12.23 4.85 11.00
N TYR A 93 13.08 4.81 12.02
CA TYR A 93 14.31 5.59 12.03
C TYR A 93 15.39 4.91 11.19
N ALA A 94 16.06 5.69 10.35
CA ALA A 94 17.24 5.22 9.63
C ALA A 94 18.32 4.80 10.64
N GLY A 95 18.83 3.57 10.51
CA GLY A 95 19.80 3.00 11.44
C GLY A 95 19.23 2.66 12.83
N GLY A 96 17.91 2.73 13.02
CA GLY A 96 17.26 2.49 14.32
C GLY A 96 17.51 1.09 14.90
N ASN A 97 17.36 0.96 16.22
CA ASN A 97 17.27 -0.32 16.90
C ASN A 97 15.96 -1.04 16.53
N ASN A 98 15.88 -2.35 16.78
CA ASN A 98 14.72 -3.16 16.43
C ASN A 98 13.42 -2.58 17.00
N GLY A 99 12.36 -2.58 16.20
CA GLY A 99 11.00 -2.37 16.70
C GLY A 99 10.46 -3.67 17.28
N ASN A 100 9.43 -3.58 18.10
CA ASN A 100 8.76 -4.78 18.61
C ASN A 100 7.25 -4.60 18.76
N PHE A 101 6.53 -5.71 18.81
CA PHE A 101 5.11 -5.75 19.15
C PHE A 101 4.76 -7.13 19.72
N SER A 102 3.63 -7.26 20.39
CA SER A 102 3.12 -8.56 20.83
C SER A 102 2.44 -9.26 19.67
N ALA A 103 3.11 -10.26 19.08
CA ALA A 103 2.51 -11.13 18.08
C ALA A 103 1.67 -12.21 18.78
N GLY A 104 0.46 -12.42 18.28
CA GLY A 104 -0.43 -13.50 18.72
C GLY A 104 -0.36 -14.68 17.76
N ASP A 105 -0.51 -15.88 18.32
CA ASP A 105 -0.50 -17.12 17.56
C ASP A 105 -1.49 -17.11 16.39
N SER A 106 -1.03 -17.63 15.25
CA SER A 106 -1.79 -17.84 14.02
C SER A 106 -2.37 -16.57 13.39
N LYS A 107 -1.99 -15.37 13.88
CA LYS A 107 -2.35 -14.08 13.29
C LYS A 107 -1.48 -13.75 12.09
N TYR A 108 -2.03 -12.96 11.18
CA TYR A 108 -1.32 -12.45 10.01
C TYR A 108 -0.94 -10.99 10.22
N TYR A 109 0.30 -10.65 9.93
CA TYR A 109 0.82 -9.29 10.09
C TYR A 109 1.24 -8.71 8.76
N THR A 110 0.67 -7.57 8.38
CA THR A 110 1.09 -6.82 7.19
C THR A 110 1.91 -5.61 7.60
N PHE A 111 3.14 -5.60 7.15
CA PHE A 111 4.09 -4.52 7.34
C PHE A 111 4.08 -3.63 6.11
N ILE A 112 3.99 -2.32 6.33
CA ILE A 112 4.04 -1.31 5.28
C ILE A 112 5.08 -0.28 5.67
N ILE A 113 6.01 0.01 4.76
CA ILE A 113 7.02 1.06 4.91
C ILE A 113 7.04 1.93 3.65
N LYS A 114 7.04 3.25 3.82
CA LYS A 114 7.17 4.20 2.72
C LYS A 114 8.57 4.13 2.12
N ASP A 115 8.66 4.17 0.80
CA ASP A 115 9.91 4.26 0.09
C ASP A 115 10.55 5.63 0.34
N VAL A 116 11.79 5.63 0.84
CA VAL A 116 12.57 6.84 1.15
C VAL A 116 14.03 6.61 0.79
N SER A 117 14.78 7.67 0.57
CA SER A 117 16.22 7.60 0.33
C SER A 117 16.99 7.09 1.56
N ASP A 118 18.18 6.54 1.31
CA ASP A 118 19.11 6.12 2.36
C ASP A 118 19.39 7.25 3.35
N GLY A 119 19.46 6.91 4.63
CA GLY A 119 19.68 7.86 5.72
C GLY A 119 18.47 8.70 6.11
N SER A 120 17.36 8.63 5.36
CA SER A 120 16.10 9.31 5.71
C SER A 120 15.21 8.43 6.56
N ASN A 121 14.54 9.02 7.55
CA ASN A 121 13.49 8.32 8.29
C ASN A 121 12.31 8.01 7.37
N SER A 122 11.69 6.85 7.56
CA SER A 122 10.46 6.46 6.87
C SER A 122 9.25 6.54 7.81
N GLU A 123 8.07 6.34 7.23
CA GLU A 123 6.80 6.20 7.94
C GLU A 123 6.06 4.96 7.41
N GLY A 124 5.20 4.37 8.23
CA GLY A 124 4.43 3.21 7.81
C GLY A 124 3.56 2.64 8.92
N TYR A 125 3.17 1.37 8.76
CA TYR A 125 2.16 0.71 9.59
C TYR A 125 2.46 -0.77 9.75
N VAL A 126 1.95 -1.34 10.84
CA VAL A 126 1.81 -2.78 11.03
C VAL A 126 0.34 -3.07 11.31
N PHE A 127 -0.28 -3.93 10.52
CA PHE A 127 -1.67 -4.36 10.70
C PHE A 127 -1.73 -5.82 11.10
N GLU A 128 -2.74 -6.19 11.87
CA GLU A 128 -3.02 -7.56 12.31
C GLU A 128 -4.37 -8.04 11.76
N PHE A 129 -4.37 -9.26 11.25
CA PHE A 129 -5.53 -9.94 10.70
C PHE A 129 -5.68 -11.34 11.29
N SER A 130 -6.93 -11.79 11.30
CA SER A 130 -7.32 -13.14 11.75
C SER A 130 -7.23 -14.20 10.65
N GLN A 131 -7.01 -13.76 9.41
CA GLN A 131 -6.89 -14.59 8.22
C GLN A 131 -5.87 -13.98 7.25
N THR A 132 -5.50 -14.73 6.20
CA THR A 132 -4.72 -14.16 5.10
C THR A 132 -5.46 -12.95 4.50
N PRO A 133 -4.82 -11.78 4.33
CA PRO A 133 -5.48 -10.60 3.77
C PRO A 133 -6.14 -10.86 2.42
N ILE A 134 -7.38 -10.39 2.29
CA ILE A 134 -8.21 -10.59 1.11
C ILE A 134 -7.74 -9.71 -0.04
N SER A 135 -7.62 -10.29 -1.23
CA SER A 135 -7.23 -9.56 -2.44
C SER A 135 -8.46 -9.12 -3.24
N VAL A 136 -8.31 -7.99 -3.95
CA VAL A 136 -9.28 -7.56 -4.96
C VAL A 136 -9.06 -8.40 -6.22
N SER A 137 -10.11 -9.07 -6.69
CA SER A 137 -10.06 -9.90 -7.90
C SER A 137 -10.54 -9.17 -9.15
N SER A 138 -11.55 -8.32 -9.02
CA SER A 138 -12.00 -7.44 -10.12
C SER A 138 -12.68 -6.18 -9.57
N VAL A 139 -12.72 -5.16 -10.41
CA VAL A 139 -13.45 -3.91 -10.18
C VAL A 139 -14.19 -3.61 -11.46
N GLU A 140 -15.51 -3.50 -11.38
CA GLU A 140 -16.39 -3.25 -12.51
C GLU A 140 -17.30 -2.06 -12.21
N ASP A 141 -17.58 -1.23 -13.21
CA ASP A 141 -18.52 -0.13 -13.13
C ASP A 141 -19.81 -0.45 -13.90
N GLU A 142 -20.92 0.15 -13.48
CA GLU A 142 -22.12 0.16 -14.33
C GLU A 142 -21.84 0.99 -15.60
N THR A 143 -21.69 0.28 -16.72
CA THR A 143 -21.30 0.74 -18.07
C THR A 143 -22.08 1.92 -18.68
N ASN A 144 -23.04 2.56 -17.98
CA ASN A 144 -23.99 3.47 -18.61
C ASN A 144 -24.45 4.66 -17.75
N THR A 145 -23.54 5.32 -17.05
CA THR A 145 -23.87 6.50 -16.23
C THR A 145 -23.36 7.80 -16.86
N THR A 146 -24.27 8.77 -17.04
CA THR A 146 -23.91 10.17 -17.31
C THR A 146 -23.23 10.75 -16.07
N SER A 147 -22.23 11.61 -16.23
CA SER A 147 -21.39 12.11 -15.12
C SER A 147 -22.16 12.71 -13.94
N THR A 148 -23.41 13.14 -14.14
CA THR A 148 -24.24 13.78 -13.11
C THR A 148 -24.92 12.82 -12.12
N SER A 149 -24.93 11.52 -12.37
CA SER A 149 -25.55 10.51 -11.49
C SER A 149 -24.49 9.75 -10.68
N ALA A 150 -24.88 9.23 -9.52
CA ALA A 150 -24.02 8.31 -8.78
C ALA A 150 -23.70 7.06 -9.63
N ILE A 151 -22.47 6.54 -9.47
CA ILE A 151 -21.98 5.36 -10.18
C ILE A 151 -21.77 4.26 -9.14
N THR A 152 -22.37 3.10 -9.37
CA THR A 152 -22.10 1.90 -8.58
C THR A 152 -20.85 1.23 -9.11
N ILE A 153 -19.88 0.98 -8.22
CA ILE A 153 -18.70 0.18 -8.49
C ILE A 153 -18.84 -1.14 -7.74
N THR A 154 -18.83 -2.24 -8.47
CA THR A 154 -18.82 -3.59 -7.88
C THR A 154 -17.38 -4.07 -7.76
N VAL A 155 -16.95 -4.34 -6.53
CA VAL A 155 -15.63 -4.87 -6.19
C VAL A 155 -15.77 -6.33 -5.82
N ALA A 156 -15.21 -7.22 -6.62
CA ALA A 156 -15.12 -8.63 -6.27
C ALA A 156 -13.82 -8.91 -5.51
N LEU A 157 -13.93 -9.75 -4.49
CA LEU A 157 -12.85 -10.09 -3.58
C LEU A 157 -12.58 -11.61 -3.56
N SER A 158 -11.36 -12.01 -3.22
CA SER A 158 -10.97 -13.41 -3.10
C SER A 158 -11.68 -14.17 -1.96
N GLY A 159 -12.36 -13.46 -1.07
CA GLY A 159 -13.08 -13.98 0.08
C GLY A 159 -13.83 -12.87 0.80
N THR A 160 -14.47 -13.19 1.92
CA THR A 160 -15.09 -12.18 2.79
C THR A 160 -14.02 -11.57 3.70
N PRO A 161 -13.83 -10.24 3.71
CA PRO A 161 -12.94 -9.55 4.63
C PRO A 161 -13.20 -9.89 6.10
N ASP A 162 -12.16 -9.89 6.92
CA ASP A 162 -12.32 -9.98 8.37
C ASP A 162 -12.76 -8.66 9.01
N SER A 163 -13.03 -8.66 10.32
CA SER A 163 -13.50 -7.48 11.04
C SER A 163 -12.50 -6.32 11.09
N ASN A 164 -11.22 -6.56 10.78
CA ASN A 164 -10.14 -5.58 10.75
C ASN A 164 -9.80 -5.13 9.33
N GLU A 165 -10.34 -5.80 8.31
CA GLU A 165 -10.22 -5.41 6.92
C GLU A 165 -11.30 -4.41 6.52
N ARG A 166 -10.93 -3.51 5.62
CA ARG A 166 -11.79 -2.43 5.10
C ARG A 166 -11.56 -2.30 3.62
N VAL A 167 -12.62 -1.99 2.89
CA VAL A 167 -12.57 -1.88 1.43
C VAL A 167 -12.96 -0.47 1.03
N TYR A 168 -12.08 0.16 0.27
CA TYR A 168 -12.20 1.55 -0.13
C TYR A 168 -12.06 1.68 -1.64
N ILE A 169 -12.86 2.55 -2.24
CA ILE A 169 -12.61 3.08 -3.57
C ILE A 169 -12.09 4.50 -3.44
N ARG A 170 -10.91 4.74 -4.00
CA ARG A 170 -10.34 6.07 -4.17
C ARG A 170 -10.61 6.52 -5.61
N TYR A 171 -11.22 7.69 -5.77
CA TYR A 171 -11.58 8.24 -7.06
C TYR A 171 -11.14 9.71 -7.19
N THR A 172 -11.06 10.19 -8.43
CA THR A 172 -10.63 11.55 -8.79
C THR A 172 -11.37 12.02 -10.05
N THR A 173 -11.51 13.34 -10.20
CA THR A 173 -12.00 14.00 -11.42
C THR A 173 -10.97 14.92 -12.05
N ASP A 174 -9.77 15.02 -11.48
CA ASP A 174 -8.78 16.05 -11.78
C ASP A 174 -7.37 15.48 -11.98
N ASN A 175 -7.27 14.33 -12.66
CA ASN A 175 -6.01 13.63 -12.94
C ASN A 175 -5.17 13.38 -11.66
N TRP A 176 -5.84 12.99 -10.57
CA TRP A 176 -5.22 12.71 -9.26
C TRP A 176 -4.59 13.92 -8.55
N SER A 177 -4.87 15.15 -9.01
CA SER A 177 -4.50 16.37 -8.26
C SER A 177 -5.21 16.42 -6.90
N SER A 178 -6.43 15.90 -6.85
CA SER A 178 -7.16 15.59 -5.63
C SER A 178 -7.84 14.23 -5.76
N SER A 179 -8.33 13.71 -4.65
CA SER A 179 -9.06 12.46 -4.61
C SER A 179 -9.98 12.40 -3.41
N ALA A 180 -11.07 11.67 -3.56
CA ALA A 180 -11.96 11.29 -2.48
C ALA A 180 -11.92 9.77 -2.28
N VAL A 181 -12.43 9.34 -1.12
CA VAL A 181 -12.49 7.94 -0.73
C VAL A 181 -13.89 7.63 -0.23
N VAL A 182 -14.44 6.51 -0.68
CA VAL A 182 -15.70 5.93 -0.20
C VAL A 182 -15.42 4.51 0.30
N GLU A 183 -16.02 4.17 1.44
CA GLU A 183 -15.94 2.85 2.05
C GLU A 183 -17.10 1.98 1.57
N GLY A 184 -16.82 0.72 1.25
CA GLY A 184 -17.82 -0.30 0.98
C GLY A 184 -18.08 -1.16 2.21
N ASP A 185 -19.23 -1.86 2.24
CA ASP A 185 -19.55 -2.82 3.29
C ASP A 185 -18.67 -4.09 3.12
N PRO A 186 -17.73 -4.38 4.04
CA PRO A 186 -16.84 -5.52 3.93
C PRO A 186 -17.50 -6.85 4.35
N SER A 187 -18.83 -6.90 4.54
CA SER A 187 -19.54 -8.11 4.99
C SER A 187 -19.73 -9.20 3.93
N SER A 188 -19.34 -8.94 2.67
CA SER A 188 -19.42 -9.89 1.56
C SER A 188 -18.12 -9.93 0.74
N ASN A 189 -18.04 -10.90 -0.19
CA ASN A 189 -16.97 -10.99 -1.19
C ASN A 189 -17.30 -10.26 -2.51
N SER A 190 -18.44 -9.55 -2.57
CA SER A 190 -18.88 -8.74 -3.71
C SER A 190 -19.53 -7.48 -3.17
N ILE A 191 -18.79 -6.37 -3.24
CA ILE A 191 -19.13 -5.13 -2.54
C ILE A 191 -19.52 -4.07 -3.57
N ASP A 192 -20.74 -3.56 -3.46
CA ASP A 192 -21.20 -2.43 -4.24
C ASP A 192 -20.89 -1.12 -3.50
N ILE A 193 -20.18 -0.22 -4.18
CA ILE A 193 -19.71 1.04 -3.63
C ILE A 193 -20.17 2.18 -4.54
N ASN A 194 -20.96 3.10 -3.98
CA ASN A 194 -21.48 4.23 -4.72
C ASN A 194 -20.51 5.40 -4.70
N ILE A 195 -20.02 5.78 -5.87
CA ILE A 195 -19.32 7.06 -6.07
C ILE A 195 -20.38 8.14 -6.38
N PRO A 196 -20.35 9.31 -5.71
CA PRO A 196 -21.27 10.41 -6.02
C PRO A 196 -21.21 10.86 -7.49
N GLY A 197 -22.26 11.52 -7.99
CA GLY A 197 -22.20 12.18 -9.30
C GLY A 197 -21.10 13.24 -9.33
N GLN A 198 -20.40 13.33 -10.45
CA GLN A 198 -19.26 14.22 -10.69
C GLN A 198 -19.69 15.41 -11.56
N SER A 199 -19.56 16.63 -11.04
CA SER A 199 -19.89 17.90 -11.73
C SER A 199 -18.67 18.54 -12.37
#